data_AF-A0A1E1WBF2-F1
#
_entry.id   AF-A0A1E1WBF2-F1
#
_cell.length_a   1.000
_cell.length_b   1.000
_cell.length_c   1.000
_cell.angle_alpha   90.00
_cell.angle_beta   90.00
_cell.angle_gamma   90.00
#
_symmetry.space_group_name_H-M   'P 1'
#
loop_
_entity.id
_entity.type
_entity.pdbx_description
1 polymer ?
#
loop_
_entity_poly.entity_id
_entity_poly.type
_entity_poly.pdbx_seq_one_letter_code
_entity_poly.pdbx_strand_id
1 'polypeptide(L)'
;TRLLRKKTSVILNTKSVESFTKVKPFTQQDGTILYGPFTNTGPFSEKELNVHYKNNSPFLTVTRLERLIEVSHWGNIAIEEVIEVEHTGAKLKGPFSRYDYQQDHHSGPASVRSYKTLLPASASDVYYRDTNGNISTSNMKVRKDSVELDLRPRYPLFGGWRTHYTLGYNVPSYEYLYHSGNEYLLKMRLVDHIFDDMQVDEATVKIILPEGSSHIKVNTPYTVKRLPDSLHYTYLDTKGRPVIAFKKTNLVESHIQDFQLRYTFPRLLMLQEPLLVVGFLYALFLCVIIYVRLDFSIHKAEHQHKD
;
A
#
# COMPACT_ATOMS: atom_id res chain seq x y z
N THR A 1 0.08 42.61 -8.91
CA THR A 1 -0.01 43.42 -7.67
C THR A 1 1.35 43.49 -7.02
N ARG A 2 1.79 44.66 -6.54
CA ARG A 2 3.13 44.85 -5.94
C ARG A 2 3.11 44.41 -4.46
N LEU A 3 4.11 43.64 -4.03
CA LEU A 3 4.23 43.24 -2.62
C LEU A 3 4.88 44.37 -1.81
N LEU A 4 4.16 44.90 -0.83
CA LEU A 4 4.63 45.99 0.03
C LEU A 4 5.73 45.55 1.00
N ARG A 5 5.61 44.33 1.55
CA ARG A 5 6.58 43.75 2.49
C ARG A 5 6.64 42.23 2.32
N LYS A 6 7.84 41.69 2.17
CA LYS A 6 8.10 40.23 2.08
C LYS A 6 9.16 39.83 3.10
N LYS A 7 8.91 38.75 3.83
CA LYS A 7 9.90 38.05 4.68
C LYS A 7 9.90 36.58 4.29
N THR A 8 11.05 35.94 4.37
CA THR A 8 11.19 34.50 4.06
C THR A 8 12.03 33.85 5.15
N SER A 9 11.54 32.74 5.70
CA SER A 9 12.24 31.96 6.73
C SER A 9 12.56 30.60 6.17
N VAL A 10 13.84 30.21 6.21
CA VAL A 10 14.30 28.88 5.85
C VAL A 10 14.69 28.16 7.14
N ILE A 11 13.95 27.10 7.47
CA ILE A 11 14.19 26.28 8.66
C ILE A 11 14.97 25.05 8.24
N LEU A 12 16.15 24.83 8.83
CA LEU A 12 17.01 23.70 8.54
C LEU A 12 16.97 22.72 9.72
N ASN A 13 17.19 21.43 9.44
CA ASN A 13 17.24 20.39 10.47
C ASN A 13 18.58 20.35 11.22
N THR A 14 19.61 21.04 10.72
CA THR A 14 20.93 21.13 11.36
C THR A 14 21.41 22.57 11.48
N LYS A 15 22.30 22.81 12.45
CA LYS A 15 22.99 24.10 12.63
C LYS A 15 24.19 24.27 11.69
N SER A 16 24.68 23.18 11.10
CA SER A 16 25.85 23.15 10.22
C SER A 16 25.48 23.55 8.79
N VAL A 17 25.50 24.86 8.54
CA VAL A 17 25.33 25.47 7.22
C VAL A 17 26.71 25.75 6.64
N GLU A 18 26.99 25.25 5.44
CA GLU A 18 28.25 25.49 4.74
C GLU A 18 28.19 26.75 3.88
N SER A 19 27.11 26.93 3.12
CA SER A 19 26.91 28.11 2.28
C SER A 19 25.42 28.42 2.07
N PHE A 20 25.11 29.70 1.83
CA PHE A 20 23.76 30.13 1.46
C PHE A 20 23.79 31.44 0.67
N THR A 21 22.74 31.73 -0.11
CA THR A 21 22.64 32.98 -0.88
C THR A 21 22.49 34.21 0.04
N LYS A 22 23.46 35.13 0.02
CA LYS A 22 23.51 36.29 0.93
C LYS A 22 22.76 37.52 0.39
N VAL A 23 21.42 37.46 0.35
CA VAL A 23 20.57 38.61 -0.05
C VAL A 23 20.23 39.48 1.16
N LYS A 24 20.84 40.66 1.29
CA LYS A 24 20.59 41.60 2.40
C LYS A 24 19.17 42.23 2.32
N PRO A 25 18.49 42.47 3.46
CA PRO A 25 18.88 42.08 4.81
C PRO A 25 18.62 40.58 5.05
N PHE A 26 19.56 39.91 5.72
CA PHE A 26 19.38 38.54 6.20
C PHE A 26 19.97 38.39 7.61
N THR A 27 19.42 37.47 8.39
CA THR A 27 19.97 37.04 9.68
C THR A 27 19.99 35.52 9.74
N GLN A 28 21.03 34.96 10.36
CA GLN A 28 21.14 33.53 10.62
C GLN A 28 21.12 33.32 12.12
N GLN A 29 20.16 32.54 12.61
CA GLN A 29 20.02 32.19 14.02
C GLN A 29 19.65 30.72 14.14
N ASP A 30 20.44 29.94 14.88
CA ASP A 30 20.12 28.57 15.31
C ASP A 30 19.51 27.64 14.22
N GLY A 31 20.16 27.52 13.06
CA GLY A 31 19.67 26.65 11.97
C GLY A 31 18.49 27.25 11.18
N THR A 32 18.12 28.50 11.44
CA THR A 32 17.14 29.26 10.67
C THR A 32 17.82 30.42 9.94
N ILE A 33 17.51 30.58 8.66
CA ILE A 33 17.95 31.72 7.84
C ILE A 33 16.74 32.59 7.53
N LEU A 34 16.76 33.82 8.04
CA LEU A 34 15.71 34.80 7.86
C LEU A 34 16.13 35.82 6.82
N TYR A 35 15.33 35.99 5.78
CA TYR A 35 15.51 37.00 4.74
C TYR A 35 14.44 38.09 4.83
N GLY A 36 14.87 39.32 4.57
CA GLY A 36 14.02 40.50 4.60
C GLY A 36 13.94 41.15 5.98
N PRO A 37 13.05 42.14 6.15
CA PRO A 37 11.97 42.48 5.23
C PRO A 37 12.46 43.15 3.94
N PHE A 38 11.99 42.65 2.79
CA PHE A 38 12.13 43.32 1.50
C PHE A 38 10.89 44.20 1.26
N THR A 39 11.09 45.43 0.81
CA THR A 39 10.02 46.36 0.47
C THR A 39 9.90 46.55 -1.03
N ASN A 40 8.69 46.85 -1.50
CA ASN A 40 8.44 47.36 -2.84
C ASN A 40 8.89 46.43 -3.99
N THR A 41 8.84 45.11 -3.79
CA THR A 41 9.16 44.09 -4.81
C THR A 41 8.18 44.15 -5.97
N GLY A 42 8.71 44.27 -7.19
CA GLY A 42 7.92 44.28 -8.43
C GLY A 42 7.16 42.96 -8.67
N PRO A 43 6.12 42.99 -9.52
CA PRO A 43 5.40 41.77 -9.91
C PRO A 43 6.36 40.79 -10.61
N PHE A 44 6.18 39.49 -10.40
CA PHE A 44 6.99 38.42 -11.00
C PHE A 44 8.50 38.55 -10.76
N SER A 45 8.90 39.12 -9.61
CA SER A 45 10.31 39.17 -9.22
C SER A 45 10.78 37.79 -8.75
N GLU A 46 11.75 37.24 -9.47
CA GLU A 46 12.41 35.97 -9.17
C GLU A 46 13.85 36.22 -8.70
N LYS A 47 14.27 35.46 -7.69
CA LYS A 47 15.65 35.44 -7.19
C LYS A 47 15.98 34.03 -6.75
N GLU A 48 17.15 33.55 -7.16
CA GLU A 48 17.62 32.22 -6.80
C GLU A 48 18.08 32.18 -5.33
N LEU A 49 17.70 31.12 -4.62
CA LEU A 49 18.06 30.85 -3.24
C LEU A 49 18.66 29.45 -3.18
N ASN A 50 19.97 29.37 -2.88
CA ASN A 50 20.68 28.12 -2.66
C ASN A 50 21.15 28.07 -1.21
N VAL A 51 21.02 26.91 -0.58
CA VAL A 51 21.47 26.64 0.78
C VAL A 51 22.14 25.27 0.81
N HIS A 52 23.40 25.22 1.21
CA HIS A 52 24.16 24.00 1.41
C HIS A 52 24.35 23.76 2.91
N TYR A 53 23.83 22.65 3.41
CA TYR A 53 23.85 22.29 4.81
C TYR A 53 23.90 20.78 4.97
N LYS A 54 24.40 20.31 6.11
CA LYS A 54 24.45 18.89 6.41
C LYS A 54 23.05 18.36 6.68
N ASN A 55 22.65 17.30 5.98
CA ASN A 55 21.40 16.60 6.24
C ASN A 55 21.61 15.08 6.19
N ASN A 56 21.50 14.42 7.34
CA ASN A 56 21.63 12.96 7.47
C ASN A 56 20.27 12.27 7.68
N SER A 57 19.15 12.95 7.41
CA SER A 57 17.82 12.34 7.49
C SER A 57 17.71 11.12 6.56
N PRO A 58 16.84 10.15 6.88
CA PRO A 58 16.61 8.97 6.04
C PRO A 58 15.89 9.38 4.76
N PHE A 59 16.61 9.52 3.64
CA PHE A 59 16.04 9.85 2.35
C PHE A 59 15.49 8.59 1.68
N LEU A 60 14.25 8.23 2.02
CA LEU A 60 13.51 7.14 1.38
C LEU A 60 12.48 7.68 0.40
N THR A 61 12.35 7.00 -0.72
CA THR A 61 11.29 7.25 -1.70
C THR A 61 10.64 5.93 -2.08
N VAL A 62 9.31 5.88 -2.01
CA VAL A 62 8.53 4.76 -2.53
C VAL A 62 8.40 4.97 -4.03
N THR A 63 9.23 4.27 -4.79
CA THR A 63 9.26 4.38 -6.25
C THR A 63 7.98 3.81 -6.89
N ARG A 64 7.44 2.73 -6.30
CA ARG A 64 6.19 2.09 -6.74
C ARG A 64 5.44 1.53 -5.54
N LEU A 65 4.16 1.85 -5.48
CA LEU A 65 3.18 1.27 -4.57
C LEU A 65 2.08 0.59 -5.39
N GLU A 66 1.87 -0.70 -5.20
CA GLU A 66 0.64 -1.37 -5.64
C GLU A 66 -0.19 -1.75 -4.43
N ARG A 67 -1.36 -1.14 -4.29
CA ARG A 67 -2.31 -1.45 -3.22
C ARG A 67 -3.49 -2.23 -3.79
N LEU A 68 -3.68 -3.44 -3.33
CA LEU A 68 -4.80 -4.31 -3.63
C LEU A 68 -5.76 -4.32 -2.44
N ILE A 69 -7.03 -4.03 -2.69
CA ILE A 69 -8.10 -4.08 -1.69
C ILE A 69 -9.12 -5.11 -2.19
N GLU A 70 -9.20 -6.26 -1.55
CA GLU A 70 -10.18 -7.30 -1.85
C GLU A 70 -11.32 -7.29 -0.84
N VAL A 71 -12.53 -7.04 -1.32
CA VAL A 71 -13.73 -6.96 -0.49
C VAL A 71 -14.45 -8.31 -0.48
N SER A 72 -14.54 -8.94 0.69
CA SER A 72 -15.36 -10.14 0.89
C SER A 72 -16.62 -9.83 1.70
N HIS A 73 -17.78 -10.25 1.20
CA HIS A 73 -19.03 -10.15 1.96
C HIS A 73 -19.16 -11.22 3.05
N TRP A 74 -18.22 -12.16 3.12
CA TRP A 74 -18.17 -13.19 4.17
C TRP A 74 -17.60 -12.67 5.50
N GLY A 75 -17.01 -11.47 5.55
CA GLY A 75 -16.75 -10.80 6.82
C GLY A 75 -15.50 -9.92 6.89
N ASN A 76 -14.55 -10.06 5.97
CA ASN A 76 -13.28 -9.32 5.99
C ASN A 76 -13.02 -8.56 4.68
N ILE A 77 -12.15 -7.56 4.78
CA ILE A 77 -11.53 -6.91 3.63
C ILE A 77 -10.04 -7.20 3.76
N ALA A 78 -9.46 -7.81 2.73
CA ALA A 78 -8.04 -8.12 2.67
C ALA A 78 -7.31 -7.00 1.92
N ILE A 79 -6.21 -6.51 2.49
CA ILE A 79 -5.36 -5.49 1.88
C ILE A 79 -3.98 -6.10 1.68
N GLU A 80 -3.46 -5.99 0.46
CA GLU A 80 -2.10 -6.37 0.13
C GLU A 80 -1.41 -5.19 -0.57
N GLU A 81 -0.26 -4.80 -0.07
CA GLU A 81 0.56 -3.70 -0.58
C GLU A 81 1.91 -4.23 -1.03
N VAL A 82 2.22 -4.08 -2.31
CA VAL A 82 3.55 -4.32 -2.87
C VAL A 82 4.29 -2.99 -2.94
N ILE A 83 5.40 -2.88 -2.23
CA ILE A 83 6.09 -1.62 -1.98
C ILE A 83 7.54 -1.75 -2.43
N GLU A 84 7.95 -0.86 -3.35
CA GLU A 84 9.33 -0.68 -3.77
C GLU A 84 9.90 0.62 -3.16
N VAL A 85 10.85 0.47 -2.24
CA VAL A 85 11.50 1.59 -1.54
C VAL A 85 12.94 1.72 -2.01
N GLU A 86 13.35 2.94 -2.34
CA GLU A 86 14.73 3.30 -2.70
C GLU A 86 15.27 4.35 -1.73
N HIS A 87 16.53 4.21 -1.34
CA HIS A 87 17.23 5.29 -0.64
C HIS A 87 17.76 6.30 -1.68
N THR A 88 17.06 7.41 -1.87
CA THR A 88 17.36 8.42 -2.90
C THR A 88 18.38 9.48 -2.50
N GLY A 89 18.86 9.46 -1.25
CA GLY A 89 19.95 10.31 -0.80
C GLY A 89 21.33 9.98 -1.38
N ALA A 90 22.39 10.50 -0.75
CA ALA A 90 23.77 10.37 -1.23
C ALA A 90 24.19 8.90 -1.41
N LYS A 91 24.63 8.55 -2.63
CA LYS A 91 25.03 7.18 -2.97
C LYS A 91 26.27 6.72 -2.21
N LEU A 92 26.29 5.46 -1.81
CA LEU A 92 27.48 4.86 -1.21
C LEU A 92 28.62 4.81 -2.25
N LYS A 93 29.77 5.38 -1.89
CA LYS A 93 31.00 5.29 -2.67
C LYS A 93 31.97 4.35 -1.97
N GLY A 94 32.50 3.39 -2.72
CA GLY A 94 33.41 2.37 -2.20
C GLY A 94 32.68 1.10 -1.72
N PRO A 95 33.43 0.11 -1.19
CA PRO A 95 32.85 -1.14 -0.74
C PRO A 95 32.07 -0.97 0.57
N PHE A 96 31.04 -1.79 0.73
CA PHE A 96 30.33 -1.93 2.01
C PHE A 96 31.03 -3.00 2.87
N SER A 97 31.40 -2.63 4.10
CA SER A 97 31.97 -3.52 5.10
C SER A 97 30.98 -3.72 6.25
N ARG A 98 30.49 -4.94 6.42
CA ARG A 98 29.59 -5.28 7.53
C ARG A 98 30.30 -5.18 8.89
N TYR A 99 31.58 -5.53 8.95
CA TYR A 99 32.38 -5.46 10.18
C TYR A 99 32.44 -4.02 10.68
N ASP A 100 32.83 -3.07 9.82
CA ASP A 100 32.93 -1.65 10.20
C ASP A 100 31.57 -1.06 10.57
N TYR A 101 30.51 -1.47 9.87
CA TYR A 101 29.14 -1.03 10.16
C TYR A 101 28.62 -1.52 11.52
N GLN A 102 29.05 -2.70 11.96
CA GLN A 102 28.66 -3.28 13.25
C GLN A 102 29.54 -2.80 14.40
N GLN A 103 30.82 -2.56 14.14
CA GLN A 103 31.79 -2.13 15.14
C GLN A 103 31.52 -0.70 15.61
N ASP A 104 31.17 0.21 14.70
CA ASP A 104 30.87 1.60 15.01
C ASP A 104 29.37 1.88 14.85
N HIS A 105 28.69 2.17 15.97
CA HIS A 105 27.27 2.55 15.97
C HIS A 105 27.00 3.85 15.20
N HIS A 106 27.99 4.73 15.07
CA HIS A 106 27.91 5.96 14.30
C HIS A 106 28.21 5.75 12.81
N SER A 107 28.62 4.55 12.39
CA SER A 107 28.85 4.21 10.99
C SER A 107 27.53 4.19 10.22
N GLY A 108 27.52 4.90 9.09
CA GLY A 108 26.35 5.05 8.22
C GLY A 108 25.19 5.82 8.85
N PRO A 109 25.38 7.06 9.33
CA PRO A 109 24.33 7.83 10.00
C PRO A 109 23.16 8.21 9.06
N ALA A 110 23.40 8.20 7.74
CA ALA A 110 22.37 8.40 6.73
C ALA A 110 21.69 7.08 6.29
N SER A 111 22.22 5.91 6.68
CA SER A 111 21.65 4.62 6.29
C SER A 111 20.34 4.34 7.03
N VAL A 112 19.42 3.63 6.37
CA VAL A 112 18.15 3.25 6.97
C VAL A 112 18.18 1.80 7.43
N ARG A 113 18.04 1.58 8.73
CA ARG A 113 18.02 0.24 9.35
C ARG A 113 16.60 -0.30 9.51
N SER A 114 15.66 0.57 9.82
CA SER A 114 14.24 0.24 9.96
C SER A 114 13.40 1.50 9.78
N TYR A 115 12.12 1.31 9.53
CA TYR A 115 11.12 2.37 9.49
C TYR A 115 9.80 1.83 10.03
N LYS A 116 8.94 2.74 10.49
CA LYS A 116 7.67 2.39 11.13
C LYS A 116 6.52 2.59 10.16
N THR A 117 5.63 1.62 10.12
CA THR A 117 4.37 1.67 9.38
C THR A 117 3.22 1.68 10.39
N LEU A 118 2.17 2.45 10.12
CA LEU A 118 0.99 2.58 10.97
C LEU A 118 -0.19 1.98 10.21
N LEU A 119 -0.69 0.86 10.72
CA LEU A 119 -1.90 0.22 10.22
C LEU A 119 -3.12 0.66 11.04
N PRO A 120 -4.34 0.53 10.49
CA PRO A 120 -5.56 0.71 11.26
C PRO A 120 -5.58 -0.17 12.53
N ALA A 121 -6.23 0.31 13.60
CA ALA A 121 -6.32 -0.42 14.88
C ALA A 121 -6.97 -1.81 14.74
N SER A 122 -7.83 -1.97 13.75
CA SER A 122 -8.57 -3.20 13.43
C SER A 122 -7.78 -4.19 12.58
N ALA A 123 -6.51 -3.92 12.28
CA ALA A 123 -5.70 -4.78 11.41
C ALA A 123 -5.37 -6.12 12.10
N SER A 124 -5.69 -7.23 11.42
CA SER A 124 -5.37 -8.59 11.83
C SER A 124 -4.57 -9.33 10.74
N ASP A 125 -4.02 -10.49 11.08
CA ASP A 125 -3.33 -11.39 10.15
C ASP A 125 -2.24 -10.71 9.32
N VAL A 126 -1.47 -9.84 9.96
CA VAL A 126 -0.41 -9.09 9.31
C VAL A 126 0.71 -10.04 8.87
N TYR A 127 1.11 -9.97 7.60
CA TYR A 127 2.30 -10.66 7.09
C TYR A 127 3.22 -9.70 6.34
N TYR A 128 4.52 -9.96 6.46
CA TYR A 128 5.59 -9.17 5.86
C TYR A 128 6.56 -10.12 5.15
N ARG A 129 6.54 -10.08 3.82
CA ARG A 129 7.27 -11.03 2.95
C ARG A 129 7.96 -10.30 1.81
N ASP A 130 8.98 -10.91 1.23
CA ASP A 130 9.54 -10.49 -0.05
C ASP A 130 9.42 -11.61 -1.09
N THR A 131 10.06 -11.42 -2.25
CA THR A 131 10.09 -12.42 -3.33
C THR A 131 10.75 -13.73 -2.90
N ASN A 132 11.58 -13.71 -1.85
CA ASN A 132 12.33 -14.85 -1.36
C ASN A 132 11.65 -15.51 -0.15
N GLY A 133 10.49 -15.01 0.28
CA GLY A 133 9.69 -15.56 1.36
C GLY A 133 9.54 -14.62 2.55
N ASN A 134 9.32 -15.21 3.73
CA ASN A 134 9.02 -14.43 4.93
C ASN A 134 10.21 -13.58 5.39
N ILE A 135 9.94 -12.39 5.94
CA ILE A 135 10.93 -11.57 6.64
C ILE A 135 10.56 -11.53 8.12
N SER A 136 11.33 -12.26 8.93
CA SER A 136 11.10 -12.36 10.37
C SER A 136 11.53 -11.14 11.17
N THR A 137 12.28 -10.21 10.56
CA THR A 137 12.77 -9.00 11.21
C THR A 137 11.72 -7.88 11.19
N SER A 138 10.59 -8.13 11.84
CA SER A 138 9.53 -7.15 12.08
C SER A 138 9.09 -7.18 13.54
N ASN A 139 8.55 -6.07 14.05
CA ASN A 139 7.97 -6.00 15.39
C ASN A 139 6.63 -5.28 15.35
N MET A 140 5.57 -5.97 15.78
CA MET A 140 4.21 -5.46 15.81
C MET A 140 3.81 -5.05 17.22
N LYS A 141 3.31 -3.83 17.35
CA LYS A 141 2.79 -3.29 18.61
C LYS A 141 1.37 -2.77 18.41
N VAL A 142 0.41 -3.49 18.96
CA VAL A 142 -1.01 -3.08 18.97
C VAL A 142 -1.18 -1.93 19.97
N ARG A 143 -1.67 -0.78 19.50
CA ARG A 143 -2.08 0.36 20.32
C ARG A 143 -3.60 0.51 20.26
N LYS A 144 -4.14 1.42 21.06
CA LYS A 144 -5.58 1.70 21.11
C LYS A 144 -6.11 2.24 19.77
N ASP A 145 -5.33 3.11 19.11
CA ASP A 145 -5.78 3.86 17.94
C ASP A 145 -5.11 3.40 16.63
N SER A 146 -4.12 2.51 16.71
CA SER A 146 -3.38 2.00 15.55
C SER A 146 -2.61 0.72 15.87
N VAL A 147 -2.17 0.01 14.84
CA VAL A 147 -1.16 -1.04 14.95
C VAL A 147 0.14 -0.50 14.40
N GLU A 148 1.19 -0.45 15.23
CA GLU A 148 2.52 -0.04 14.79
C GLU A 148 3.33 -1.24 14.34
N LEU A 149 3.99 -1.12 13.19
CA LEU A 149 4.92 -2.12 12.66
C LEU A 149 6.30 -1.48 12.48
N ASP A 150 7.29 -1.92 13.25
CA ASP A 150 8.71 -1.64 12.98
C ASP A 150 9.21 -2.65 11.95
N LEU A 151 9.39 -2.21 10.71
CA LEU A 151 9.81 -3.04 9.59
C LEU A 151 11.32 -2.89 9.38
N ARG A 152 12.05 -4.00 9.43
CA ARG A 152 13.48 -4.04 9.11
C ARG A 152 13.65 -4.78 7.79
N PRO A 153 14.17 -4.13 6.74
CA PRO A 153 14.57 -4.81 5.51
C PRO A 153 15.70 -5.82 5.79
N ARG A 154 15.93 -6.76 4.87
CA ARG A 154 16.98 -7.80 5.02
C ARG A 154 18.40 -7.23 5.14
N TYR A 155 18.60 -6.01 4.65
CA TYR A 155 19.86 -5.28 4.71
C TYR A 155 19.58 -3.79 4.93
N PRO A 156 20.49 -3.05 5.60
CA PRO A 156 20.35 -1.61 5.74
C PRO A 156 20.37 -0.94 4.36
N LEU A 157 19.56 0.09 4.16
CA LEU A 157 19.52 0.82 2.90
C LEU A 157 20.54 1.95 2.95
N PHE A 158 21.56 1.87 2.11
CA PHE A 158 22.45 2.99 1.79
C PHE A 158 21.98 3.66 0.49
N GLY A 159 22.46 4.88 0.20
CA GLY A 159 22.04 5.60 -1.00
C GLY A 159 22.23 4.81 -2.28
N GLY A 160 21.16 4.75 -3.09
CA GLY A 160 21.03 3.97 -4.31
C GLY A 160 20.61 2.51 -4.10
N TRP A 161 20.47 2.04 -2.85
CA TRP A 161 19.98 0.69 -2.58
C TRP A 161 18.45 0.69 -2.56
N ARG A 162 17.87 -0.40 -3.04
CA ARG A 162 16.42 -0.61 -3.19
C ARG A 162 16.00 -1.84 -2.45
N THR A 163 14.82 -1.83 -1.85
CA THR A 163 14.16 -3.01 -1.31
C THR A 163 12.75 -3.11 -1.86
N HIS A 164 12.27 -4.33 -2.00
CA HIS A 164 10.94 -4.64 -2.49
C HIS A 164 10.32 -5.68 -1.56
N TYR A 165 9.14 -5.40 -1.05
CA TYR A 165 8.43 -6.28 -0.13
C TYR A 165 6.91 -6.17 -0.32
N THR A 166 6.21 -7.16 0.20
CA THR A 166 4.77 -7.23 0.27
C THR A 166 4.35 -7.19 1.74
N LEU A 167 3.48 -6.24 2.07
CA LEU A 167 2.82 -6.12 3.36
C LEU A 167 1.33 -6.39 3.16
N GLY A 168 0.76 -7.33 3.90
CA GLY A 168 -0.68 -7.56 3.85
C GLY A 168 -1.29 -7.74 5.21
N TYR A 169 -2.57 -7.43 5.31
CA TYR A 169 -3.36 -7.48 6.54
C TYR A 169 -4.86 -7.54 6.21
N ASN A 170 -5.64 -8.04 7.15
CA ASN A 170 -7.09 -8.05 7.10
C ASN A 170 -7.66 -6.94 7.97
N VAL A 171 -8.82 -6.42 7.59
CA VAL A 171 -9.67 -5.60 8.45
C VAL A 171 -11.10 -6.14 8.46
N PRO A 172 -11.84 -5.99 9.57
CA PRO A 172 -13.24 -6.35 9.60
C PRO A 172 -14.07 -5.49 8.64
N SER A 173 -14.92 -6.14 7.84
CA SER A 173 -15.74 -5.44 6.85
C SER A 173 -16.70 -4.42 7.47
N TYR A 174 -17.22 -4.66 8.67
CA TYR A 174 -18.23 -3.80 9.31
C TYR A 174 -17.76 -2.36 9.59
N GLU A 175 -16.45 -2.11 9.66
CA GLU A 175 -15.90 -0.76 9.93
C GLU A 175 -15.85 0.11 8.67
N TYR A 176 -15.69 -0.52 7.51
CA TYR A 176 -15.42 0.16 6.24
C TYR A 176 -16.53 -0.02 5.20
N LEU A 177 -17.40 -1.01 5.40
CA LEU A 177 -18.47 -1.37 4.47
C LEU A 177 -19.84 -1.06 5.06
N TYR A 178 -20.49 -0.06 4.51
CA TYR A 178 -21.84 0.39 4.87
C TYR A 178 -22.82 -0.16 3.85
N HIS A 179 -24.04 -0.49 4.26
CA HIS A 179 -25.03 -1.02 3.34
C HIS A 179 -26.46 -0.58 3.66
N SER A 180 -27.29 -0.51 2.62
CA SER A 180 -28.73 -0.31 2.70
C SER A 180 -29.41 -1.22 1.69
N GLY A 181 -30.09 -2.27 2.17
CA GLY A 181 -30.62 -3.32 1.30
C GLY A 181 -29.52 -4.03 0.49
N ASN A 182 -29.55 -3.87 -0.83
CA ASN A 182 -28.57 -4.41 -1.79
C ASN A 182 -27.54 -3.36 -2.24
N GLU A 183 -27.60 -2.12 -1.74
CA GLU A 183 -26.60 -1.09 -2.03
C GLU A 183 -25.52 -1.11 -0.97
N TYR A 184 -24.26 -1.08 -1.42
CA TYR A 184 -23.08 -1.11 -0.58
C TYR A 184 -22.21 0.13 -0.86
N LEU A 185 -21.64 0.68 0.20
CA LEU A 185 -20.70 1.79 0.19
C LEU A 185 -19.44 1.37 0.93
N LEU A 186 -18.35 1.20 0.19
CA LEU A 186 -17.02 1.03 0.73
C LEU A 186 -16.40 2.42 0.97
N LYS A 187 -15.92 2.69 2.18
CA LYS A 187 -15.16 3.89 2.52
C LYS A 187 -13.84 3.50 3.15
N MET A 188 -12.73 3.77 2.48
CA MET A 188 -11.38 3.42 2.93
C MET A 188 -10.35 4.44 2.46
N ARG A 189 -9.17 4.47 3.09
CA ARG A 189 -8.04 5.28 2.66
C ARG A 189 -7.57 4.88 1.27
N LEU A 190 -7.32 5.84 0.38
CA LEU A 190 -6.78 5.55 -0.95
C LEU A 190 -5.34 5.04 -0.86
N VAL A 191 -4.50 5.75 -0.10
CA VAL A 191 -3.13 5.36 0.25
C VAL A 191 -3.00 5.44 1.76
N ASP A 192 -2.31 4.48 2.37
CA ASP A 192 -2.08 4.43 3.80
C ASP A 192 -0.69 4.92 4.18
N HIS A 193 -0.49 5.08 5.49
CA HIS A 193 0.80 5.46 6.03
C HIS A 193 1.83 4.34 5.84
N ILE A 194 2.90 4.60 5.06
CA ILE A 194 4.03 3.67 4.91
C ILE A 194 5.14 3.99 5.91
N PHE A 195 5.60 5.24 5.95
CA PHE A 195 6.55 5.80 6.93
C PHE A 195 6.35 7.31 7.05
N ASP A 196 6.85 7.91 8.13
CA ASP A 196 6.77 9.35 8.39
C ASP A 196 7.38 10.15 7.22
N ASP A 197 6.72 11.24 6.79
CA ASP A 197 7.14 12.07 5.65
C ASP A 197 7.27 11.30 4.32
N MET A 198 6.44 10.25 4.13
CA MET A 198 6.51 9.43 2.92
C MET A 198 6.33 10.25 1.64
N GLN A 199 7.15 9.90 0.64
CA GLN A 199 6.99 10.31 -0.75
C GLN A 199 6.79 9.06 -1.60
N VAL A 200 5.70 9.05 -2.39
CA VAL A 200 5.39 7.97 -3.32
C VAL A 200 5.37 8.53 -4.73
N ASP A 201 6.28 8.08 -5.58
CA ASP A 201 6.40 8.56 -6.96
C ASP A 201 5.24 8.06 -7.82
N GLU A 202 4.88 6.79 -7.67
CA GLU A 202 3.78 6.16 -8.38
C GLU A 202 3.00 5.18 -7.48
N ALA A 203 1.69 5.37 -7.39
CA ALA A 203 0.77 4.46 -6.73
C ALA A 203 -0.30 3.95 -7.70
N THR A 204 -0.51 2.64 -7.70
CA THR A 204 -1.61 1.96 -8.38
C THR A 204 -2.50 1.29 -7.34
N VAL A 205 -3.76 1.70 -7.25
CA VAL A 205 -4.75 1.13 -6.31
C VAL A 205 -5.73 0.30 -7.11
N LYS A 206 -5.90 -0.97 -6.73
CA LYS A 206 -6.82 -1.94 -7.34
C LYS A 206 -7.82 -2.38 -6.28
N ILE A 207 -9.11 -2.26 -6.58
CA ILE A 207 -10.19 -2.66 -5.69
C ILE A 207 -10.92 -3.82 -6.36
N ILE A 208 -10.83 -5.00 -5.76
CA ILE A 208 -11.53 -6.22 -6.18
C ILE A 208 -12.85 -6.27 -5.43
N LEU A 209 -13.95 -6.23 -6.17
CA LEU A 209 -15.30 -6.37 -5.63
C LEU A 209 -15.81 -7.80 -5.82
N PRO A 210 -16.78 -8.27 -5.03
CA PRO A 210 -17.36 -9.60 -5.20
C PRO A 210 -17.97 -9.80 -6.58
N GLU A 211 -18.00 -11.07 -7.03
CA GLU A 211 -18.66 -11.48 -8.26
C GLU A 211 -20.14 -11.07 -8.24
N GLY A 212 -20.64 -10.52 -9.36
CA GLY A 212 -22.03 -10.02 -9.44
C GLY A 212 -22.25 -8.59 -8.95
N SER A 213 -21.18 -7.88 -8.56
CA SER A 213 -21.25 -6.44 -8.27
C SER A 213 -21.59 -5.63 -9.53
N SER A 214 -22.56 -4.73 -9.43
CA SER A 214 -23.04 -3.89 -10.54
C SER A 214 -23.14 -2.41 -10.15
N HIS A 215 -23.37 -1.53 -11.13
CA HIS A 215 -23.59 -0.08 -10.92
C HIS A 215 -22.47 0.61 -10.10
N ILE A 216 -21.22 0.29 -10.43
CA ILE A 216 -20.05 0.72 -9.65
C ILE A 216 -19.77 2.21 -9.90
N LYS A 217 -19.80 3.02 -8.83
CA LYS A 217 -19.52 4.44 -8.83
C LYS A 217 -18.43 4.75 -7.81
N VAL A 218 -17.34 5.37 -8.26
CA VAL A 218 -16.23 5.75 -7.37
C VAL A 218 -16.15 7.26 -7.25
N ASN A 219 -16.02 7.73 -6.02
CA ASN A 219 -15.74 9.11 -5.66
C ASN A 219 -14.38 9.15 -4.96
N THR A 220 -13.42 9.88 -5.54
CA THR A 220 -12.07 10.01 -5.00
C THR A 220 -11.87 11.40 -4.39
N PRO A 221 -11.08 11.53 -3.31
CA PRO A 221 -10.89 12.80 -2.62
C PRO A 221 -10.12 13.83 -3.45
N TYR A 222 -9.33 13.37 -4.42
CA TYR A 222 -8.56 14.20 -5.35
C TYR A 222 -8.53 13.56 -6.74
N THR A 223 -7.98 14.29 -7.71
CA THR A 223 -7.89 13.83 -9.11
C THR A 223 -6.93 12.64 -9.21
N VAL A 224 -7.43 11.53 -9.76
CA VAL A 224 -6.67 10.32 -10.07
C VAL A 224 -6.90 9.90 -11.52
N LYS A 225 -5.94 9.19 -12.11
CA LYS A 225 -6.10 8.59 -13.44
C LYS A 225 -6.79 7.24 -13.29
N ARG A 226 -8.05 7.13 -13.72
CA ARG A 226 -8.75 5.83 -13.79
C ARG A 226 -8.12 4.96 -14.88
N LEU A 227 -7.85 3.70 -14.56
CA LEU A 227 -7.39 2.69 -15.50
C LEU A 227 -8.59 1.87 -16.02
N PRO A 228 -8.45 1.13 -17.14
CA PRO A 228 -9.50 0.24 -17.62
C PRO A 228 -9.89 -0.77 -16.55
N ASP A 229 -11.19 -0.99 -16.39
CA ASP A 229 -11.71 -2.01 -15.48
C ASP A 229 -11.29 -3.41 -16.01
N SER A 230 -10.95 -4.31 -15.09
CA SER A 230 -10.51 -5.68 -15.43
C SER A 230 -11.26 -6.72 -14.61
N LEU A 231 -11.06 -8.00 -14.91
CA LEU A 231 -11.60 -9.11 -14.13
C LEU A 231 -10.47 -9.83 -13.39
N HIS A 232 -10.72 -10.18 -12.13
CA HIS A 232 -9.87 -11.03 -11.31
C HIS A 232 -10.57 -12.36 -11.08
N TYR A 233 -9.83 -13.47 -11.18
CA TYR A 233 -10.37 -14.80 -10.97
C TYR A 233 -9.64 -15.41 -9.77
N THR A 234 -10.40 -15.72 -8.73
CA THR A 234 -9.92 -16.44 -7.54
C THR A 234 -10.75 -17.70 -7.32
N TYR A 235 -10.60 -18.32 -6.16
CA TYR A 235 -11.32 -19.52 -5.77
C TYR A 235 -12.84 -19.30 -5.80
N LEU A 236 -13.57 -20.32 -6.28
CA LEU A 236 -15.04 -20.35 -6.36
C LEU A 236 -15.68 -19.27 -7.26
N ASP A 237 -14.90 -18.58 -8.10
CA ASP A 237 -15.44 -17.63 -9.06
C ASP A 237 -15.88 -18.35 -10.36
N THR A 238 -17.00 -17.91 -10.95
CA THR A 238 -17.50 -18.44 -12.24
C THR A 238 -17.37 -17.45 -13.39
N LYS A 239 -17.70 -16.18 -13.16
CA LYS A 239 -17.64 -15.09 -14.16
C LYS A 239 -16.48 -14.15 -13.92
N GLY A 240 -15.87 -14.21 -12.74
CA GLY A 240 -14.80 -13.32 -12.31
C GLY A 240 -15.30 -12.09 -11.56
N ARG A 241 -14.41 -11.55 -10.73
CA ARG A 241 -14.62 -10.38 -9.86
C ARG A 241 -14.25 -9.10 -10.59
N PRO A 242 -15.12 -8.08 -10.62
CA PRO A 242 -14.77 -6.79 -11.23
C PRO A 242 -13.71 -6.07 -10.40
N VAL A 243 -12.69 -5.56 -11.09
CA VAL A 243 -11.58 -4.81 -10.51
C VAL A 243 -11.62 -3.38 -11.01
N ILE A 244 -11.67 -2.44 -10.06
CA ILE A 244 -11.56 -1.01 -10.35
C ILE A 244 -10.15 -0.56 -10.01
N ALA A 245 -9.47 0.06 -10.97
CA ALA A 245 -8.09 0.45 -10.82
C ALA A 245 -7.85 1.96 -11.03
N PHE A 246 -7.01 2.54 -10.18
CA PHE A 246 -6.60 3.94 -10.22
C PHE A 246 -5.09 4.06 -10.20
N LYS A 247 -4.56 5.06 -10.89
CA LYS A 247 -3.15 5.42 -10.87
C LYS A 247 -2.99 6.88 -10.47
N LYS A 248 -2.03 7.16 -9.59
CA LYS A 248 -1.66 8.52 -9.18
C LYS A 248 -0.16 8.60 -8.96
N THR A 249 0.43 9.73 -9.32
CA THR A 249 1.85 10.02 -9.12
C THR A 249 2.04 11.15 -8.10
N ASN A 250 3.24 11.27 -7.54
CA ASN A 250 3.63 12.33 -6.60
C ASN A 250 2.65 12.45 -5.42
N LEU A 251 2.57 11.40 -4.62
CA LEU A 251 1.79 11.37 -3.40
C LEU A 251 2.71 11.63 -2.21
N VAL A 252 2.13 12.28 -1.20
CA VAL A 252 2.78 12.58 0.08
C VAL A 252 1.81 12.25 1.20
N GLU A 253 2.27 12.26 2.45
CA GLU A 253 1.47 11.95 3.63
C GLU A 253 0.13 12.72 3.70
N SER A 254 0.08 13.98 3.29
CA SER A 254 -1.17 14.78 3.26
C SER A 254 -2.25 14.26 2.27
N HIS A 255 -1.91 13.29 1.42
CA HIS A 255 -2.86 12.62 0.51
C HIS A 255 -3.50 11.36 1.12
N ILE A 256 -3.22 11.04 2.39
CA ILE A 256 -3.94 10.00 3.13
C ILE A 256 -5.37 10.51 3.38
N GLN A 257 -6.27 10.15 2.48
CA GLN A 257 -7.68 10.54 2.49
C GLN A 257 -8.55 9.38 2.02
N ASP A 258 -9.80 9.37 2.47
CA ASP A 258 -10.74 8.30 2.16
C ASP A 258 -11.35 8.48 0.76
N PHE A 259 -11.44 7.39 0.00
CA PHE A 259 -12.30 7.28 -1.15
C PHE A 259 -13.64 6.65 -0.77
N GLN A 260 -14.63 6.81 -1.63
CA GLN A 260 -15.94 6.18 -1.50
C GLN A 260 -16.27 5.41 -2.77
N LEU A 261 -16.64 4.15 -2.64
CA LEU A 261 -17.04 3.30 -3.76
C LEU A 261 -18.42 2.72 -3.48
N ARG A 262 -19.39 3.06 -4.32
CA ARG A 262 -20.77 2.55 -4.27
C ARG A 262 -20.97 1.47 -5.33
N TYR A 263 -21.66 0.40 -4.96
CA TYR A 263 -22.02 -0.68 -5.87
C TYR A 263 -23.28 -1.39 -5.37
N THR A 264 -23.95 -2.09 -6.27
CA THR A 264 -25.13 -2.90 -5.96
C THR A 264 -24.76 -4.38 -6.03
N PHE A 265 -25.07 -5.11 -4.96
CA PHE A 265 -24.82 -6.54 -4.85
C PHE A 265 -26.05 -7.26 -4.25
N PRO A 266 -26.75 -8.11 -5.02
CA PRO A 266 -27.86 -8.91 -4.52
C PRO A 266 -27.38 -9.97 -3.51
N ARG A 267 -27.86 -9.92 -2.26
CA ARG A 267 -27.43 -10.86 -1.20
C ARG A 267 -27.62 -12.34 -1.54
N LEU A 268 -28.63 -12.67 -2.33
CA LEU A 268 -28.89 -14.04 -2.78
C LEU A 268 -27.72 -14.62 -3.59
N LEU A 269 -26.91 -13.78 -4.25
CA LEU A 269 -25.74 -14.25 -5.00
C LEU A 269 -24.64 -14.80 -4.07
N MET A 270 -24.61 -14.48 -2.78
CA MET A 270 -23.66 -15.11 -1.84
C MET A 270 -23.87 -16.62 -1.74
N LEU A 271 -25.08 -17.12 -1.96
CA LEU A 271 -25.38 -18.55 -1.93
C LEU A 271 -24.77 -19.31 -3.11
N GLN A 272 -24.36 -18.61 -4.17
CA GLN A 272 -23.76 -19.23 -5.35
C GLN A 272 -22.47 -19.99 -5.01
N GLU A 273 -21.60 -19.41 -4.17
CA GLU A 273 -20.32 -20.03 -3.80
C GLU A 273 -20.50 -21.37 -3.06
N PRO A 274 -21.31 -21.48 -1.97
CA PRO A 274 -21.62 -22.77 -1.35
C PRO A 274 -22.34 -23.75 -2.29
N LEU A 275 -23.29 -23.27 -3.11
CA LEU A 275 -24.04 -24.12 -4.03
C LEU A 275 -23.15 -24.72 -5.12
N LEU A 276 -22.09 -24.01 -5.53
CA LEU A 276 -21.10 -24.52 -6.48
C LEU A 276 -20.38 -25.75 -5.89
N VAL A 277 -19.94 -25.67 -4.63
CA VAL A 277 -19.28 -26.78 -3.93
C VAL A 277 -20.24 -27.96 -3.76
N VAL A 278 -21.49 -27.70 -3.34
CA VAL A 278 -22.52 -28.75 -3.23
C VAL A 278 -22.80 -29.42 -4.57
N GLY A 279 -22.95 -28.63 -5.63
CA GLY A 279 -23.17 -29.13 -6.99
C GLY A 279 -22.02 -30.01 -7.48
N PHE A 280 -20.77 -29.61 -7.22
CA PHE A 280 -19.59 -30.41 -7.57
C PHE A 280 -19.56 -31.74 -6.81
N LEU A 281 -19.77 -31.73 -5.49
CA LEU A 281 -19.81 -32.96 -4.70
C LEU A 281 -20.96 -33.87 -5.11
N TYR A 282 -22.14 -33.30 -5.37
CA TYR A 282 -23.30 -34.06 -5.86
C TYR A 282 -23.00 -34.75 -7.20
N ALA A 283 -22.39 -34.03 -8.15
CA ALA A 283 -21.99 -34.60 -9.43
C ALA A 283 -20.98 -35.73 -9.27
N LEU A 284 -20.00 -35.60 -8.36
CA LEU A 284 -19.04 -36.66 -8.04
C LEU A 284 -19.75 -37.93 -7.55
N PHE A 285 -20.66 -37.81 -6.58
CA PHE A 285 -21.42 -38.96 -6.09
C PHE A 285 -22.30 -39.58 -7.17
N LEU A 286 -22.91 -38.76 -8.03
CA LEU A 286 -23.72 -39.23 -9.15
C LEU A 286 -22.86 -40.03 -10.15
N CYS A 287 -21.65 -39.59 -10.46
CA CYS A 287 -20.70 -40.33 -11.28
C CYS A 287 -20.34 -41.69 -10.67
N VAL A 288 -20.12 -41.75 -9.36
CA VAL A 288 -19.84 -43.02 -8.65
C VAL A 288 -21.06 -43.96 -8.72
N ILE A 289 -22.28 -43.45 -8.50
CA ILE A 289 -23.51 -44.23 -8.60
C ILE A 289 -23.68 -44.81 -10.01
N ILE A 290 -23.43 -44.01 -11.05
CA ILE A 290 -23.47 -44.48 -12.43
C ILE A 290 -22.41 -45.54 -12.65
N TYR A 291 -21.16 -45.29 -12.25
CA TYR A 291 -20.05 -46.22 -12.45
C TYR A 291 -20.31 -47.60 -11.81
N VAL A 292 -20.84 -47.65 -10.59
CA VAL A 292 -21.17 -48.92 -9.89
C VAL A 292 -22.32 -49.67 -10.57
N ARG A 293 -23.18 -48.97 -11.32
CA ARG A 293 -24.30 -49.59 -12.05
C ARG A 293 -23.95 -49.99 -13.48
N LEU A 294 -22.79 -49.59 -13.99
CA LEU A 294 -22.33 -50.00 -15.32
C LEU A 294 -21.63 -51.36 -15.20
N ASP A 295 -22.31 -52.39 -15.70
CA ASP A 295 -21.73 -53.72 -15.87
C ASP A 295 -20.93 -53.75 -17.17
N PHE A 296 -19.59 -53.72 -17.05
CA PHE A 296 -18.65 -53.85 -18.17
C PHE A 296 -18.13 -55.28 -18.35
N SER A 297 -18.83 -56.30 -17.83
CA SER A 297 -18.42 -57.70 -17.99
C SER A 297 -18.55 -58.17 -19.45
N ILE A 298 -17.49 -58.83 -19.95
CA ILE A 298 -17.42 -59.36 -21.33
C ILE A 298 -18.08 -60.74 -21.42
N HIS A 299 -18.07 -61.51 -20.33
CA HIS A 299 -18.80 -62.77 -20.21
C HIS A 299 -19.73 -62.69 -18.98
N LYS A 300 -21.04 -62.77 -19.23
CA LYS A 300 -22.03 -63.03 -18.18
C LYS A 300 -22.06 -64.54 -17.92
N ALA A 301 -21.67 -64.97 -16.73
CA ALA A 301 -21.94 -66.34 -16.30
C ALA A 301 -23.45 -66.49 -16.10
N GLU A 302 -24.09 -67.46 -16.76
CA GLU A 302 -25.46 -67.88 -16.45
C GLU A 302 -25.49 -68.32 -14.98
N HIS A 303 -26.17 -67.58 -14.12
CA HIS A 303 -26.32 -67.98 -12.73
C HIS A 303 -27.30 -69.15 -12.62
N GLN A 304 -26.82 -70.28 -12.06
CA GLN A 304 -27.68 -71.26 -11.40
C GLN A 304 -28.46 -70.57 -10.28
N HIS A 305 -29.79 -70.58 -10.41
CA HIS A 305 -30.70 -70.33 -9.30
C HIS A 305 -30.35 -71.28 -8.15
N LYS A 306 -30.03 -70.73 -6.97
CA LYS A 306 -30.06 -71.47 -5.72
C LYS A 306 -31.40 -71.19 -5.06
N ASP A 307 -32.21 -72.23 -4.94
CA ASP A 307 -33.39 -72.32 -4.07
C ASP A 307 -33.02 -72.06 -2.60
#